data_AF-A0A8C9RJP1-F1
#
_entry.id   AF-A0A8C9RJP1-F1
#
_cell.length_a   1.000
_cell.length_b   1.000
_cell.length_c   1.000
_cell.angle_alpha   90.00
_cell.angle_beta   90.00
_cell.angle_gamma   90.00
#
_symmetry.space_group_name_H-M   'P 1'
#
loop_
_entity.id
_entity.type
_entity.pdbx_description
1 polymer ?
#
loop_
_entity_poly.entity_id
_entity_poly.type
_entity_poly.pdbx_seq_one_letter_code
_entity_poly.pdbx_strand_id
1 'polypeptide(L)'
;MPTVNVPKTRRTYCKKCKKHQPHKVTQYKKGKDSLYAQGKRRYDRKQSGYGGQTKPIFRKKAKTTKKIVLRLECVEPNCRSKRMLAIKRCKHFELGGDKKRKVSTAVWVHSCRFKCALSSVLWQAEVLMFELCWRKTKKKPL
;
A
#
# COMPACT_ATOMS: atom_id res chain seq x y z
N MET A 1 -14.33 6.53 -2.48
CA MET A 1 -13.42 7.32 -3.35
C MET A 1 -12.44 6.36 -4.03
N PRO A 2 -12.13 6.50 -5.32
CA PRO A 2 -11.16 5.61 -5.97
C PRO A 2 -9.76 5.87 -5.42
N THR A 3 -9.17 4.85 -4.80
CA THR A 3 -7.77 4.85 -4.35
C THR A 3 -6.86 4.54 -5.53
N VAL A 4 -5.79 5.32 -5.71
CA VAL A 4 -4.79 5.06 -6.76
C VAL A 4 -3.66 4.24 -6.17
N ASN A 5 -3.52 3.00 -6.65
CA ASN A 5 -2.46 2.08 -6.24
C ASN A 5 -1.38 2.02 -7.32
N VAL A 6 -0.12 2.22 -6.94
CA VAL A 6 1.06 2.05 -7.81
C VAL A 6 2.00 1.00 -7.23
N PRO A 7 2.49 0.03 -8.02
CA PRO A 7 3.39 -1.00 -7.51
C PRO A 7 4.75 -0.43 -7.07
N LYS A 8 5.35 -1.03 -6.05
CA LYS A 8 6.68 -0.67 -5.53
C LYS A 8 7.81 -0.97 -6.52
N THR A 9 7.59 -1.89 -7.46
CA THR A 9 8.53 -2.24 -8.53
C THR A 9 7.84 -2.16 -9.89
N ARG A 10 8.53 -1.64 -10.90
CA ARG A 10 8.03 -1.59 -12.28
C ARG A 10 9.18 -1.77 -13.27
N ARG A 11 9.02 -2.65 -14.27
CA ARG A 11 9.96 -2.75 -15.38
C ARG A 11 9.73 -1.58 -16.34
N THR A 12 10.73 -0.73 -16.50
CA THR A 12 10.65 0.41 -17.43
C THR A 12 11.99 0.65 -18.12
N TYR A 13 11.97 1.35 -19.24
CA TYR A 13 13.19 1.74 -19.93
C TYR A 13 14.10 2.63 -19.06
N CYS A 14 15.36 2.25 -18.94
CA CYS A 14 16.41 3.02 -18.29
C CYS A 14 17.26 3.74 -19.36
N LYS A 15 17.36 5.08 -19.29
CA LYS A 15 18.13 5.87 -20.25
C LYS A 15 19.64 5.58 -20.21
N LYS A 16 20.20 5.30 -19.03
CA LYS A 16 21.63 4.99 -18.88
C LYS A 16 21.97 3.57 -19.37
N CYS A 17 21.15 2.58 -19.01
CA CYS A 17 21.39 1.18 -19.42
C CYS A 17 20.94 0.90 -20.86
N LYS A 18 20.13 1.79 -21.46
CA LYS A 18 19.49 1.60 -22.78
C LYS A 18 18.65 0.32 -22.90
N LYS A 19 18.20 -0.24 -21.76
CA LYS A 19 17.38 -1.46 -21.69
C LYS A 19 16.28 -1.33 -20.62
N HIS A 20 15.29 -2.21 -20.71
CA HIS A 20 14.19 -2.30 -19.74
C HIS A 20 14.64 -3.04 -18.48
N GLN A 21 14.85 -2.29 -17.40
CA GLN A 21 15.21 -2.84 -16.10
C GLN A 21 14.10 -2.69 -15.07
N PRO A 22 14.07 -3.52 -14.02
CA PRO A 22 13.24 -3.28 -12.86
C PRO A 22 13.68 -1.98 -12.16
N HIS A 23 12.72 -1.12 -11.85
CA HIS A 23 12.94 0.11 -11.09
C HIS A 23 12.18 0.03 -9.76
N LYS A 24 12.83 0.46 -8.67
CA LYS A 24 12.17 0.73 -7.39
C LYS A 24 11.42 2.05 -7.52
N VAL A 25 10.14 2.03 -7.17
CA VAL A 25 9.26 3.20 -7.22
C VAL A 25 9.15 3.76 -5.81
N THR A 26 9.40 5.06 -5.67
CA THR A 26 9.23 5.80 -4.41
C THR A 26 8.45 7.08 -4.68
N GLN A 27 7.80 7.63 -3.66
CA GLN A 27 7.18 8.95 -3.78
C GLN A 27 8.25 10.03 -3.65
N TYR A 28 8.26 11.00 -4.56
CA TYR A 28 9.12 12.17 -4.44
C TYR A 28 8.58 13.09 -3.34
N LYS A 29 9.48 13.50 -2.44
CA LYS A 29 9.23 14.55 -1.45
C LYS A 29 10.09 15.77 -1.82
N LYS A 30 9.50 16.96 -1.76
CA LYS A 30 10.25 18.21 -1.93
C LYS A 30 11.25 18.33 -0.77
N GLY A 31 12.51 18.63 -1.08
CA GLY A 31 13.52 18.94 -0.07
C GLY A 31 13.27 20.29 0.61
N LYS A 32 14.00 20.56 1.70
CA LYS A 32 14.06 21.89 2.34
C LYS A 32 14.65 22.90 1.35
N ASP A 33 14.09 24.10 1.32
CA ASP A 33 14.60 25.17 0.47
C ASP A 33 15.96 25.68 1.03
N SER A 34 16.94 25.90 0.14
CA SER A 34 18.27 26.40 0.53
C SER A 34 18.25 27.91 0.80
N LEU A 35 18.92 28.33 1.87
CA LEU A 35 19.03 29.75 2.26
C LEU A 35 19.99 30.53 1.34
N TYR A 36 21.00 29.86 0.79
CA TYR A 36 22.05 30.49 -0.01
C TYR A 36 21.70 30.60 -1.50
N ALA A 37 20.53 30.11 -1.90
CA ALA A 37 20.02 30.28 -3.26
C ALA A 37 19.95 31.76 -3.62
N GLN A 38 20.35 32.12 -4.84
CA GLN A 38 20.41 33.53 -5.28
C GLN A 38 19.09 34.28 -5.06
N GLY A 39 17.95 33.64 -5.33
CA GLY A 39 16.62 34.23 -5.12
C GLY A 39 16.31 34.50 -3.66
N LYS A 40 16.72 33.60 -2.75
CA LYS A 40 16.52 33.76 -1.30
C LYS A 40 17.43 34.84 -0.73
N ARG A 41 18.72 34.86 -1.10
CA ARG A 41 19.66 35.95 -0.74
C ARG A 41 19.14 37.32 -1.17
N ARG A 42 18.65 37.43 -2.41
CA ARG A 42 18.04 38.66 -2.93
C ARG A 42 16.77 39.05 -2.15
N TYR A 43 15.92 38.07 -1.83
CA TYR A 43 14.69 38.30 -1.09
C TYR A 43 14.98 38.81 0.33
N ASP A 44 15.91 38.17 1.04
CA ASP A 44 16.26 38.54 2.41
C ASP A 44 16.87 39.94 2.49
N ARG A 45 17.76 40.29 1.56
CA ARG A 45 18.30 41.66 1.44
C ARG A 45 17.23 42.70 1.07
N LYS A 46 16.20 42.30 0.30
CA LYS A 46 15.08 43.21 -0.02
C LYS A 46 14.15 43.36 1.17
N GLN A 47 14.01 42.31 1.98
CA GLN A 47 13.07 42.25 3.09
C GLN A 47 13.61 42.92 4.37
N SER A 48 14.93 43.11 4.48
CA SER A 48 15.56 43.83 5.60
C SER A 48 15.27 45.34 5.56
N GLY A 49 15.12 45.95 6.74
CA GLY A 49 14.82 47.38 6.90
C GLY A 49 13.33 47.64 7.15
N TYR A 50 12.92 48.89 7.01
CA TYR A 50 11.52 49.31 7.15
C TYR A 50 10.75 49.15 5.83
N GLY A 51 9.42 49.11 5.90
CA GLY A 51 8.56 49.03 4.70
C GLY A 51 7.73 47.75 4.53
N GLY A 52 7.70 46.88 5.55
CA GLY A 52 6.78 45.73 5.58
C GLY A 52 7.08 44.65 4.54
N GLN A 53 6.04 43.96 4.06
CA GLN A 53 6.18 42.81 3.17
C GLN A 53 6.45 43.24 1.71
N THR A 54 7.59 42.84 1.14
CA THR A 54 8.06 43.37 -0.16
C THR A 54 7.65 42.58 -1.41
N LYS A 55 7.12 41.37 -1.24
CA LYS A 55 6.61 40.51 -2.33
C LYS A 55 5.22 39.97 -2.02
N PRO A 56 4.35 39.81 -3.03
CA PRO A 56 2.98 39.38 -2.83
C PRO A 56 2.90 37.94 -2.31
N ILE A 57 2.06 37.72 -1.30
CA ILE A 57 1.72 36.39 -0.78
C ILE A 57 0.44 35.91 -1.46
N PHE A 58 0.49 34.75 -2.10
CA PHE A 58 -0.68 34.20 -2.79
C PHE A 58 -1.68 33.58 -1.80
N ARG A 59 -2.81 34.26 -1.55
CA ARG A 59 -3.85 33.85 -0.58
C ARG A 59 -4.94 32.93 -1.16
N LYS A 60 -5.33 33.09 -2.42
CA LYS A 60 -6.50 32.40 -3.02
C LYS A 60 -6.16 31.01 -3.59
N LYS A 61 -5.85 30.02 -2.75
CA LYS A 61 -5.52 28.64 -3.17
C LYS A 61 -6.77 27.83 -3.53
N ALA A 62 -7.07 27.70 -4.82
CA ALA A 62 -8.21 26.90 -5.30
C ALA A 62 -7.95 25.38 -5.39
N LYS A 63 -6.70 24.95 -5.58
CA LYS A 63 -6.38 23.52 -5.79
C LYS A 63 -6.13 22.83 -4.44
N THR A 64 -6.91 21.81 -4.15
CA THR A 64 -6.82 21.00 -2.92
C THR A 64 -5.81 19.86 -3.00
N THR A 65 -5.58 19.30 -4.19
CA THR A 65 -4.67 18.17 -4.43
C THR A 65 -3.45 18.57 -5.25
N LYS A 66 -2.37 17.79 -5.14
CA LYS A 66 -1.12 17.99 -5.88
C LYS A 66 -0.96 16.90 -6.95
N LYS A 67 -0.11 17.15 -7.95
CA LYS A 67 0.36 16.09 -8.85
C LYS A 67 1.39 15.26 -8.09
N ILE A 68 1.22 13.95 -8.06
CA ILE A 68 2.17 13.06 -7.38
C ILE A 68 3.28 12.73 -8.38
N VAL A 69 4.52 12.95 -7.95
CA VAL A 69 5.71 12.60 -8.72
C VAL A 69 6.31 11.34 -8.11
N LEU A 70 6.51 10.33 -8.96
CA LEU A 70 7.21 9.11 -8.62
C LEU A 70 8.69 9.28 -8.96
N ARG A 71 9.55 8.80 -8.06
CA ARG A 71 10.98 8.64 -8.31
C ARG A 71 11.24 7.16 -8.59
N LEU A 72 11.60 6.88 -9.83
CA LEU A 72 11.98 5.55 -10.33
C LEU A 72 13.49 5.42 -10.23
N GLU A 73 13.97 4.48 -9.42
CA GLU A 73 15.39 4.20 -9.24
C GLU A 73 15.73 2.85 -9.87
N CYS A 74 16.68 2.82 -10.80
CA CYS A 74 17.12 1.58 -11.42
C CYS A 74 17.76 0.66 -10.37
N VAL A 75 17.36 -0.62 -10.36
CA VAL A 75 17.89 -1.62 -9.41
C VAL A 75 19.33 -2.01 -9.74
N GLU A 76 19.74 -1.86 -11.01
CA GLU A 76 21.09 -2.20 -11.47
C GLU A 76 22.17 -1.48 -10.65
N PRO A 77 23.09 -2.21 -10.00
CA PRO A 77 24.08 -1.65 -9.07
C PRO A 77 24.98 -0.59 -9.72
N ASN A 78 25.32 -0.79 -11.00
CA ASN A 78 26.21 0.11 -11.76
C ASN A 78 25.50 1.39 -12.25
N CYS A 79 24.17 1.42 -12.25
CA CYS A 79 23.41 2.51 -12.86
C CYS A 79 22.84 3.49 -11.83
N ARG A 80 22.09 2.94 -10.85
CA ARG A 80 21.29 3.65 -9.81
C ARG A 80 20.64 4.96 -10.28
N SER A 81 20.29 5.03 -11.56
CA SER A 81 19.80 6.27 -12.15
C SER A 81 18.36 6.51 -11.70
N LYS A 82 18.05 7.79 -11.49
CA LYS A 82 16.77 8.25 -10.95
C LYS A 82 16.01 8.99 -12.04
N ARG A 83 14.75 8.62 -12.26
CA ARG A 83 13.85 9.29 -13.19
C ARG A 83 12.59 9.73 -12.47
N MET A 84 12.17 10.97 -12.70
CA MET A 84 10.92 11.52 -12.18
C MET A 84 9.77 11.29 -13.16
N LEU A 85 8.65 10.78 -12.68
CA LEU A 85 7.44 10.56 -13.47
C LEU A 85 6.23 11.16 -12.74
N ALA A 86 5.61 12.17 -13.34
CA ALA A 86 4.41 12.80 -12.79
C ALA A 86 3.14 12.03 -13.20
N ILE A 87 2.28 11.74 -12.23
CA ILE A 87 0.93 11.19 -12.46
C ILE A 87 -0.09 12.34 -12.41
N LYS A 88 -1.30 12.08 -12.93
CA LYS A 88 -2.48 12.93 -12.72
C LYS A 88 -2.75 13.16 -11.21
N ARG A 89 -3.50 14.22 -10.89
CA ARG A 89 -3.85 14.54 -9.50
C ARG A 89 -4.79 13.47 -8.94
N CYS A 90 -4.55 13.05 -7.71
CA CYS A 90 -5.37 12.09 -6.98
C CYS A 90 -5.53 12.59 -5.53
N LYS A 91 -6.64 12.18 -4.88
CA LYS A 91 -6.92 12.53 -3.47
C LYS A 91 -6.16 11.60 -2.51
N HIS A 92 -6.28 10.29 -2.72
CA HIS A 92 -5.57 9.26 -1.96
C HIS A 92 -4.64 8.47 -2.88
N PHE A 93 -3.42 8.22 -2.40
CA PHE A 93 -2.37 7.54 -3.13
C PHE A 93 -1.66 6.55 -2.23
N GLU A 94 -1.55 5.32 -2.71
CA GLU A 94 -0.97 4.19 -1.99
C GLU A 94 0.10 3.53 -2.84
N LEU A 95 1.17 3.08 -2.19
CA LEU A 95 2.31 2.46 -2.85
C LEU A 95 2.39 0.98 -2.48
N GLY A 96 2.04 0.11 -3.43
CA GLY A 96 2.02 -1.34 -3.26
C GLY A 96 0.92 -1.84 -2.34
N GLY A 97 -0.28 -1.26 -2.43
CA GLY A 97 -1.46 -1.79 -1.76
C GLY A 97 -1.96 -3.08 -2.42
N ASP A 98 -2.91 -3.75 -1.78
CA ASP A 98 -3.45 -5.02 -2.25
C ASP A 98 -4.12 -4.90 -3.62
N LYS A 99 -3.87 -5.90 -4.47
CA LYS A 99 -4.56 -5.99 -5.76
C LYS A 99 -6.00 -6.42 -5.48
N LYS A 100 -6.96 -5.61 -5.93
CA LYS A 100 -8.37 -5.99 -5.90
C LYS A 100 -8.56 -7.27 -6.73
N ARG A 101 -8.98 -8.36 -6.08
CA ARG A 101 -9.39 -9.58 -6.79
C ARG A 101 -10.73 -9.29 -7.46
N LYS A 102 -10.91 -9.74 -8.71
CA LYS A 102 -12.27 -9.91 -9.25
C LYS A 102 -12.87 -11.05 -8.45
N VAL A 103 -13.93 -10.77 -7.70
CA VAL A 103 -14.70 -11.79 -7.01
C VAL A 103 -15.31 -12.68 -8.10
N SER A 104 -14.74 -13.86 -8.35
CA SER A 104 -15.56 -14.97 -8.82
C SER A 104 -16.45 -15.29 -7.64
N THR A 105 -17.76 -15.15 -7.81
CA THR A 105 -18.78 -15.53 -6.83
C THR A 105 -18.47 -16.92 -6.26
N ALA A 106 -17.78 -16.97 -5.12
CA ALA A 106 -17.80 -18.10 -4.23
C ALA A 106 -19.18 -18.06 -3.57
N VAL A 107 -20.15 -18.64 -4.27
CA VAL A 107 -21.40 -19.03 -3.64
C VAL A 107 -20.98 -19.90 -2.46
N TRP A 108 -21.36 -19.48 -1.25
CA TRP A 108 -21.31 -20.33 -0.06
C TRP A 108 -22.32 -21.47 -0.28
N VAL A 109 -21.96 -22.47 -1.10
CA VAL A 109 -22.61 -23.78 -1.06
C VAL A 109 -21.73 -24.62 -0.16
N HIS A 110 -21.93 -24.53 1.16
CA HIS A 110 -21.50 -25.53 2.13
C HIS A 110 -22.17 -25.16 3.47
N SER A 111 -23.47 -25.44 3.56
CA SER A 111 -24.16 -25.89 4.78
C SER A 111 -25.67 -25.86 4.55
N CYS A 112 -26.19 -26.75 3.68
CA CYS A 112 -27.59 -27.19 3.77
C CYS A 112 -27.87 -28.41 2.87
N ARG A 113 -27.21 -29.55 3.12
CA ARG A 113 -27.62 -30.84 2.52
C ARG A 113 -27.09 -32.05 3.28
N PHE A 114 -27.25 -32.11 4.61
CA PHE A 114 -27.12 -33.39 5.34
C PHE A 114 -27.96 -33.39 6.64
N LYS A 115 -29.12 -32.74 6.61
CA LYS A 115 -30.15 -32.84 7.67
C LYS A 115 -31.52 -32.92 7.01
N CYS A 116 -31.78 -34.00 6.30
CA CYS A 116 -33.13 -34.49 6.02
C CYS A 116 -33.03 -35.91 5.43
N ALA A 117 -33.87 -36.80 5.93
CA ALA A 117 -34.03 -38.21 5.55
C ALA A 117 -32.98 -39.19 6.10
N LEU A 118 -32.98 -39.37 7.43
CA LEU A 118 -33.04 -40.70 8.05
C LEU A 118 -33.41 -40.54 9.55
N SER A 119 -34.56 -39.92 9.76
CA SER A 119 -35.39 -40.17 10.94
C SER A 119 -36.11 -41.48 10.67
N SER A 120 -35.54 -42.62 11.08
CA SER A 120 -36.28 -43.88 11.22
C SER A 120 -35.48 -44.85 12.09
N VAL A 121 -35.45 -44.57 13.40
CA VAL A 121 -35.69 -45.59 14.44
C VAL A 121 -34.96 -46.94 14.25
N LEU A 122 -33.64 -46.95 14.37
CA LEU A 122 -32.81 -48.13 14.69
C LEU A 122 -31.46 -47.54 15.12
N TRP A 123 -30.91 -47.72 16.31
CA TRP A 123 -31.33 -48.44 17.51
C TRP A 123 -30.26 -48.06 18.55
N GLN A 124 -30.62 -48.04 19.83
CA GLN A 124 -29.89 -47.47 20.99
C GLN A 124 -28.46 -47.99 21.32
N ALA A 125 -27.67 -48.56 20.41
CA ALA A 125 -26.53 -49.41 20.79
C ALA A 125 -25.11 -48.81 20.71
N GLU A 126 -24.86 -47.70 19.99
CA GLU A 126 -23.47 -47.25 19.76
C GLU A 126 -22.91 -46.22 20.77
N VAL A 127 -23.71 -45.74 21.72
CA VAL A 127 -23.24 -44.75 22.74
C VAL A 127 -22.47 -45.41 23.91
N LEU A 128 -22.31 -46.75 23.91
CA LEU A 128 -21.76 -47.49 25.05
C LEU A 128 -20.27 -47.86 24.96
N MET A 129 -19.70 -48.00 23.76
CA MET A 129 -18.32 -48.52 23.62
C MET A 129 -17.29 -47.47 23.22
N PHE A 130 -17.76 -46.33 22.71
CA PHE A 130 -17.00 -45.09 22.70
C PHE A 130 -17.62 -44.20 23.78
N GLU A 131 -17.32 -44.50 25.03
CA GLU A 131 -16.11 -43.98 25.69
C GLU A 131 -16.71 -43.04 26.75
N LEU A 132 -16.86 -43.39 28.03
CA LEU A 132 -15.87 -44.06 28.87
C LEU A 132 -14.44 -43.76 28.37
N CYS A 133 -14.12 -42.54 27.91
CA CYS A 133 -14.40 -41.33 28.69
C CYS A 133 -14.51 -41.67 30.19
N TRP A 134 -13.44 -42.31 30.60
CA TRP A 134 -12.47 -41.56 31.38
C TRP A 134 -12.43 -42.00 32.83
N ARG A 135 -12.95 -43.19 33.16
CA ARG A 135 -12.96 -43.64 34.55
C ARG A 135 -11.66 -44.30 35.05
N LYS A 136 -10.69 -44.62 34.20
CA LYS A 136 -9.49 -45.36 34.65
C LYS A 136 -8.20 -44.84 34.04
N THR A 137 -7.87 -43.62 34.45
CA THR A 137 -6.51 -43.10 34.53
C THR A 137 -5.50 -44.17 34.97
N LYS A 138 -4.42 -44.29 34.19
CA LYS A 138 -3.11 -44.86 34.51
C LYS A 138 -2.90 -45.13 36.02
N LYS A 139 -2.95 -46.40 36.43
CA LYS A 139 -2.52 -46.83 37.77
C LYS A 139 -0.99 -46.85 37.84
N LYS A 140 -0.42 -46.00 38.69
CA LYS A 140 0.97 -46.01 39.21
C LYS A 140 1.24 -47.30 40.03
N PRO A 141 2.47 -47.54 40.52
CA PRO A 141 3.80 -47.51 39.89
C PRO A 141 4.61 -48.79 40.24
N LEU A 142 5.85 -48.88 39.76
CA LEU A 142 7.04 -49.21 40.56
C LEU A 142 8.17 -48.28 40.09
#